data_AF-A0A8H8D5Q0-F1
#
_entry.id   AF-A0A8H8D5Q0-F1
#
_cell.length_a   1.000
_cell.length_b   1.000
_cell.length_c   1.000
_cell.angle_alpha   90.00
_cell.angle_beta   90.00
_cell.angle_gamma   90.00
#
_symmetry.space_group_name_H-M   'P 1'
#
loop_
_entity.id
_entity.type
_entity.pdbx_description
1 polymer ?
#
loop_
_entity_poly.entity_id
_entity_poly.type
_entity_poly.pdbx_seq_one_letter_code
_entity_poly.pdbx_strand_id
1 'polypeptide(L)'
;MERTPISRTTKHIARLLLDQEFHKVSDNIATDFKSTTIRTVSPESLRSLPNIVTYCAEDELIVHVENAGMYTIKIARTGSLQVGALVNYFSSPKTSSIFCGKEQVIHALNILVGYRPREAEGIANVDANKIFFKGGPDAGKMDLTGEVQGVTGILHQCPCSHAAHSPRR
;
A
#
# COMPACT_ATOMS: atom_id res chain seq x y z
N MET A 1 17.29 21.77 1.76
CA MET A 1 17.08 21.33 0.37
C MET A 1 16.27 20.04 0.44
N GLU A 2 14.96 20.12 0.21
CA GLU A 2 14.04 18.98 0.36
C GLU A 2 14.21 18.06 -0.86
N ARG A 3 14.91 16.93 -0.70
CA ARG A 3 15.08 15.95 -1.77
C ARG A 3 13.84 15.06 -1.82
N THR A 4 13.01 15.21 -2.84
CA THR A 4 11.93 14.26 -3.10
C THR A 4 12.54 12.93 -3.54
N PRO A 5 12.34 11.83 -2.80
CA PRO A 5 12.93 10.55 -3.15
C PRO A 5 12.31 9.97 -4.44
N ILE A 6 13.14 9.28 -5.22
CA ILE A 6 12.70 8.46 -6.36
C ILE A 6 11.84 7.31 -5.81
N SER A 7 10.86 6.82 -6.57
CA SER A 7 9.87 5.82 -6.13
C SER A 7 10.45 4.60 -5.39
N ARG A 8 11.61 4.09 -5.84
CA ARG A 8 12.33 3.00 -5.18
C ARG A 8 12.84 3.39 -3.78
N THR A 9 13.44 4.58 -3.68
CA THR A 9 13.91 5.16 -2.42
C THR A 9 12.74 5.43 -1.46
N THR A 10 11.60 5.91 -1.95
CA THR A 10 10.40 6.13 -1.13
C THR A 10 9.89 4.84 -0.51
N LYS A 11 9.81 3.76 -1.31
CA LYS A 11 9.39 2.44 -0.83
C LYS A 11 10.33 1.94 0.27
N HIS A 12 11.63 2.11 0.07
CA HIS A 12 12.64 1.68 1.04
C HIS A 12 12.55 2.47 2.35
N ILE A 13 12.43 3.80 2.27
CA ILE A 13 12.23 4.65 3.45
C ILE A 13 10.94 4.27 4.21
N ALA A 14 9.86 3.97 3.49
CA ALA A 14 8.61 3.51 4.10
C ALA A 14 8.77 2.17 4.81
N ARG A 15 9.56 1.22 4.27
CA ARG A 15 9.89 -0.04 4.95
C ARG A 15 10.70 0.21 6.22
N LEU A 16 11.76 1.02 6.13
CA LEU A 16 12.58 1.39 7.28
C LEU A 16 11.74 2.06 8.39
N LEU A 17 10.78 2.92 8.02
CA LEU A 17 9.83 3.49 8.97
C LEU A 17 9.00 2.41 9.68
N LEU A 18 8.47 1.45 8.93
CA LEU A 18 7.67 0.36 9.49
C LEU A 18 8.49 -0.50 10.46
N ASP A 19 9.73 -0.82 10.10
CA ASP A 19 10.63 -1.62 10.91
C ASP A 19 11.11 -0.87 12.17
N GLN A 20 11.47 0.41 12.05
CA GLN A 20 12.01 1.19 13.17
C GLN A 20 10.90 1.59 14.15
N GLU A 21 9.80 2.17 13.66
CA GLU A 21 8.78 2.81 14.51
C GLU A 21 7.53 1.94 14.74
N PHE A 22 7.22 1.03 13.81
CA PHE A 22 5.94 0.28 13.82
C PHE A 22 6.10 -1.25 13.93
N HIS A 23 7.30 -1.77 14.22
CA HIS A 23 7.55 -3.21 14.30
C HIS A 23 6.59 -3.95 15.25
N LYS A 24 6.16 -3.31 16.35
CA LYS A 24 5.25 -3.93 17.34
C LYS A 24 3.80 -4.08 16.84
N VAL A 25 3.44 -3.41 15.75
CA VAL A 25 2.07 -3.35 15.21
C VAL A 25 2.02 -3.66 13.72
N SER A 26 3.08 -4.28 13.19
CA SER A 26 3.22 -4.64 11.77
C SER A 26 2.08 -5.51 11.25
N ASP A 27 1.48 -6.36 12.09
CA ASP A 27 0.33 -7.19 11.71
C ASP A 27 -0.97 -6.38 11.53
N ASN A 28 -1.04 -5.17 12.09
CA ASN A 28 -2.22 -4.32 12.09
C ASN A 28 -2.06 -3.09 11.20
N ILE A 29 -1.09 -3.11 10.28
CA ILE A 29 -0.76 -1.99 9.40
C ILE A 29 -0.69 -2.43 7.93
N ALA A 30 -1.09 -1.54 7.04
CA ALA A 30 -0.96 -1.70 5.60
C ALA A 30 -0.62 -0.34 4.97
N THR A 31 0.27 -0.30 3.99
CA THR A 31 0.68 0.94 3.32
C THR A 31 0.77 0.78 1.80
N ASP A 32 0.57 1.88 1.08
CA ASP A 32 0.89 1.97 -0.34
C ASP A 32 2.39 2.19 -0.62
N PHE A 33 3.21 2.27 0.44
CA PHE A 33 4.64 2.60 0.42
C PHE A 33 4.98 3.95 -0.24
N LYS A 34 4.01 4.87 -0.28
CA LYS A 34 4.18 6.22 -0.85
C LYS A 34 3.72 7.30 0.12
N SER A 35 2.46 7.24 0.56
CA SER A 35 1.81 8.36 1.24
C SER A 35 0.73 7.96 2.23
N THR A 36 0.17 6.76 2.08
CA THR A 36 -1.00 6.34 2.84
C THR A 36 -0.69 5.08 3.63
N THR A 37 -0.98 5.15 4.93
CA THR A 37 -0.86 4.03 5.85
C THR A 37 -2.18 3.86 6.58
N ILE A 38 -2.71 2.66 6.53
CA ILE A 38 -3.93 2.23 7.19
C ILE A 38 -3.52 1.39 8.38
N ARG A 39 -4.13 1.66 9.53
CA ARG A 39 -3.87 0.92 10.74
C ARG A 39 -5.17 0.64 11.47
N THR A 40 -5.25 -0.53 12.09
CA THR A 40 -6.28 -0.79 13.10
C THR A 40 -5.96 0.04 14.35
N VAL A 41 -6.76 1.07 14.61
CA VAL A 41 -6.51 2.01 15.71
C VAL A 41 -7.14 1.49 17.00
N SER A 42 -6.32 1.22 18.02
CA SER A 42 -6.77 1.32 19.41
C SER A 42 -6.79 2.80 19.81
N PRO A 43 -7.74 3.27 20.63
CA PRO A 43 -7.99 4.70 20.86
C PRO A 43 -6.82 5.53 21.41
N GLU A 44 -5.71 4.92 21.82
CA GLU A 44 -4.62 5.58 22.55
C GLU A 44 -3.31 5.84 21.76
N SER A 45 -3.16 5.42 20.51
CA SER A 45 -1.80 5.20 19.95
C SER A 45 -1.41 5.94 18.66
N LEU A 46 -1.50 7.27 18.64
CA LEU A 46 -0.74 8.08 17.66
C LEU A 46 -0.09 9.28 18.36
N ARG A 47 1.20 9.14 18.70
CA ARG A 47 2.02 10.30 19.10
C ARG A 47 2.35 11.11 17.84
N SER A 48 1.92 12.37 17.83
CA SER A 48 2.18 13.37 16.78
C SER A 48 3.61 13.92 16.87
N LEU A 49 4.61 13.05 16.87
CA LEU A 49 6.01 13.47 16.80
C LEU A 49 6.56 13.19 15.40
N PRO A 50 7.46 14.04 14.87
CA PRO A 50 8.17 13.72 13.65
C PRO A 50 8.95 12.42 13.85
N ASN A 51 8.76 11.45 12.96
CA ASN A 51 9.46 10.17 13.01
C ASN A 51 10.75 10.35 12.21
N ILE A 52 11.89 10.16 12.87
CA ILE A 52 13.18 10.29 12.22
C ILE A 52 13.60 8.88 11.80
N VAL A 53 13.72 8.65 10.50
CA VAL A 53 14.16 7.37 9.96
C VAL A 53 15.62 7.49 9.56
N THR A 54 16.45 6.61 10.11
CA THR A 54 17.84 6.47 9.68
C THR A 54 17.87 5.59 8.44
N TYR A 55 18.34 6.13 7.31
CA TYR A 55 18.47 5.40 6.06
C TYR A 55 19.62 4.40 6.13
N CYS A 56 19.32 3.14 5.81
CA CYS A 56 20.29 2.08 5.55
C CYS A 56 20.10 1.64 4.09
N ALA A 57 21.15 1.34 3.32
CA ALA A 57 20.94 0.79 1.98
C ALA A 57 20.33 -0.64 2.04
N GLU A 58 19.65 -1.08 0.97
CA GLU A 58 19.03 -2.43 0.92
C GLU A 58 20.06 -3.57 1.05
N ASP A 59 21.32 -3.30 0.68
CA ASP A 59 22.46 -4.22 0.63
C ASP A 59 23.43 -4.08 1.83
N GLU A 60 23.20 -3.10 2.70
CA GLU A 60 24.03 -2.89 3.90
C GLU A 60 23.38 -3.55 5.13
N LEU A 61 24.08 -4.52 5.72
CA LEU A 61 23.64 -5.21 6.94
C LEU A 61 23.89 -4.40 8.23
N ILE A 62 24.72 -3.36 8.17
CA ILE A 62 25.15 -2.57 9.33
C ILE A 62 25.19 -1.08 8.94
N VAL A 63 24.42 -0.25 9.63
CA VAL A 63 24.44 1.20 9.45
C VAL A 63 25.68 1.76 10.13
N HIS A 64 26.62 2.31 9.36
CA HIS A 64 27.64 3.20 9.90
C HIS A 64 27.01 4.56 10.20
N VAL A 65 26.61 4.75 11.47
CA VAL A 65 25.87 5.94 11.97
C VAL A 65 26.55 7.27 11.58
N GLU A 66 27.86 7.25 11.40
CA GLU A 66 28.68 8.43 11.11
C GLU A 66 28.36 9.10 9.75
N ASN A 67 27.74 8.38 8.80
CA ASN A 67 27.37 8.92 7.47
C ASN A 67 25.93 8.57 7.04
N ALA A 68 25.09 8.10 7.95
CA ALA A 68 23.75 7.66 7.61
C ALA A 68 22.83 8.86 7.30
N GLY A 69 22.24 8.88 6.10
CA GLY A 69 21.26 9.89 5.73
C GLY A 69 20.01 9.78 6.61
N MET A 70 19.54 10.88 7.19
CA MET A 70 18.33 10.89 8.00
C MET A 70 17.16 11.49 7.21
N TYR A 71 16.00 10.84 7.29
CA TYR A 71 14.76 11.35 6.71
C TYR A 71 13.75 11.66 7.81
N THR A 72 13.27 12.90 7.84
CA THR A 72 12.21 13.30 8.76
C THR A 72 10.85 13.05 8.11
N ILE A 73 10.09 12.12 8.69
CA ILE A 73 8.77 11.74 8.19
C ILE A 73 7.68 12.34 9.09
N LYS A 74 6.78 13.10 8.46
CA LYS A 74 5.59 13.63 9.11
C LYS A 74 4.43 12.67 8.88
N ILE A 75 3.90 12.10 9.96
CA ILE A 75 2.72 11.26 9.92
C ILE A 75 1.55 12.07 10.47
N ALA A 76 0.53 12.27 9.63
CA ALA A 76 -0.68 12.97 10.02
C ALA A 76 -1.88 12.03 9.87
N ARG A 77 -2.78 12.02 10.86
CA ARG A 77 -4.03 11.28 10.75
C ARG A 77 -4.95 12.00 9.76
N THR A 78 -5.26 11.35 8.65
CA THR A 78 -6.11 11.90 7.59
C THR A 78 -7.58 11.54 7.74
N GLY A 79 -7.92 10.52 8.54
CA GLY A 79 -9.30 10.11 8.79
C GLY A 79 -9.43 8.82 9.58
N SER A 80 -10.63 8.23 9.54
CA SER A 80 -10.93 6.89 10.04
C SER A 80 -12.01 6.25 9.19
N LEU A 81 -11.87 4.95 8.93
CA LEU A 81 -12.82 4.18 8.15
C LEU A 81 -13.68 3.33 9.09
N GLN A 82 -15.00 3.45 9.01
CA GLN A 82 -15.91 2.58 9.75
C GLN A 82 -16.35 1.40 8.88
N VAL A 83 -15.76 0.23 9.12
CA VAL A 83 -16.08 -1.01 8.39
C VAL A 83 -17.55 -1.42 8.58
N GLY A 84 -18.13 -1.18 9.76
CA GLY A 84 -19.54 -1.49 10.02
C GLY A 84 -20.52 -0.75 9.09
N ALA A 85 -20.21 0.51 8.75
CA ALA A 85 -21.02 1.28 7.80
C ALA A 85 -20.97 0.68 6.38
N LEU A 86 -19.84 0.09 6.01
CA LEU A 86 -19.66 -0.59 4.72
C LEU A 86 -20.45 -1.92 4.66
N VAL A 87 -20.40 -2.72 5.72
CA VAL A 87 -21.17 -3.97 5.81
C VAL A 87 -22.68 -3.69 5.73
N ASN A 88 -23.14 -2.65 6.43
CA ASN A 88 -24.52 -2.21 6.39
C ASN A 88 -24.93 -1.73 4.99
N TYR A 89 -24.02 -1.07 4.26
CA TYR A 89 -24.26 -0.66 2.88
C TYR A 89 -24.44 -1.86 1.94
N PHE A 90 -23.54 -2.85 1.99
CA PHE A 90 -23.65 -4.06 1.17
C PHE A 90 -24.86 -4.92 1.49
N SER A 91 -25.29 -4.91 2.75
CA SER A 91 -26.44 -5.70 3.23
C SER A 91 -27.77 -4.98 3.03
N SER A 92 -27.75 -3.71 2.60
CA SER A 92 -28.98 -2.95 2.42
C SER A 92 -29.69 -3.36 1.12
N PRO A 93 -30.98 -3.72 1.17
CA PRO A 93 -31.78 -3.94 -0.04
C PRO A 93 -32.06 -2.66 -0.83
N LYS A 94 -31.59 -1.49 -0.36
CA LYS A 94 -31.77 -0.19 -1.03
C LYS A 94 -30.61 0.10 -1.97
N THR A 95 -30.81 -0.24 -3.25
CA THR A 95 -29.93 0.05 -4.40
C THR A 95 -29.66 1.54 -4.65
N SER A 96 -30.38 2.46 -3.97
CA SER A 96 -30.23 3.91 -4.12
C SER A 96 -29.48 4.61 -2.98
N SER A 97 -28.98 3.87 -1.98
CA SER A 97 -28.23 4.51 -0.90
C SER A 97 -26.86 5.00 -1.42
N ILE A 98 -26.50 6.24 -1.09
CA ILE A 98 -25.17 6.80 -1.40
C ILE A 98 -24.28 6.52 -0.20
N PHE A 99 -23.26 5.69 -0.38
CA PHE A 99 -22.25 5.48 0.66
C PHE A 99 -21.26 6.65 0.66
N CYS A 100 -21.32 7.48 1.69
CA CYS A 100 -20.36 8.56 1.90
C CYS A 100 -18.97 7.97 2.16
N GLY A 101 -17.95 8.45 1.45
CA GLY A 101 -16.57 7.93 1.59
C GLY A 101 -16.28 6.66 0.80
N LYS A 102 -17.10 6.31 -0.19
CA LYS A 102 -16.88 5.15 -1.09
C LYS A 102 -15.48 5.10 -1.69
N GLU A 103 -14.99 6.20 -2.26
CA GLU A 103 -13.65 6.25 -2.86
C GLU A 103 -12.54 6.03 -1.83
N GLN A 104 -12.70 6.56 -0.61
CA GLN A 104 -11.74 6.37 0.48
C GLN A 104 -11.70 4.91 0.93
N VAL A 105 -12.86 4.26 1.01
CA VAL A 105 -12.96 2.83 1.33
C VAL A 105 -12.38 1.95 0.23
N ILE A 106 -12.72 2.22 -1.04
CA ILE A 106 -12.17 1.49 -2.19
C ILE A 106 -10.65 1.63 -2.24
N HIS A 107 -10.13 2.84 -2.06
CA HIS A 107 -8.70 3.09 -2.00
C HIS A 107 -8.04 2.33 -0.84
N ALA A 108 -8.66 2.34 0.34
CA ALA A 108 -8.15 1.62 1.49
C ALA A 108 -8.13 0.10 1.31
N LEU A 109 -9.17 -0.45 0.68
CA LEU A 109 -9.21 -1.87 0.32
C LEU A 109 -8.14 -2.24 -0.71
N ASN A 110 -7.92 -1.39 -1.72
CA ASN A 110 -6.85 -1.60 -2.70
C ASN A 110 -5.46 -1.61 -2.01
N ILE A 111 -5.24 -0.76 -1.01
CA ILE A 111 -4.01 -0.79 -0.20
C ILE A 111 -3.91 -2.09 0.58
N LEU A 112 -4.96 -2.51 1.29
CA LEU A 112 -4.97 -3.72 2.11
C LEU A 112 -4.68 -4.98 1.27
N VAL A 113 -5.37 -5.14 0.13
CA VAL A 113 -5.19 -6.29 -0.78
C VAL A 113 -3.83 -6.25 -1.45
N GLY A 114 -3.34 -5.07 -1.80
CA GLY A 114 -2.05 -4.89 -2.47
C GLY A 114 -0.84 -4.92 -1.54
N TYR A 115 -1.02 -4.83 -0.22
CA TYR A 115 0.08 -4.65 0.74
C TYR A 115 1.02 -5.87 0.79
N ARG A 116 0.50 -7.06 1.11
CA ARG A 116 1.32 -8.28 1.26
C ARG A 116 2.06 -8.64 -0.04
N PRO A 117 1.44 -8.59 -1.23
CA PRO A 117 2.17 -8.85 -2.48
C PRO A 117 3.27 -7.82 -2.79
N ARG A 118 3.15 -6.58 -2.31
CA ARG A 118 4.19 -5.55 -2.50
C ARG A 118 5.38 -5.73 -1.57
N GLU A 119 5.17 -6.42 -0.47
CA GLU A 119 6.21 -6.74 0.49
C GLU A 119 7.07 -7.93 0.03
N ALA A 120 6.45 -8.94 -0.59
CA ALA A 120 7.11 -10.19 -1.00
C ALA A 120 8.22 -10.03 -2.06
N GLU A 121 9.37 -10.67 -1.83
CA GLU A 121 10.55 -10.62 -2.72
C GLU A 121 10.35 -11.34 -4.06
N GLY A 122 9.54 -12.40 -4.08
CA GLY A 122 9.22 -13.20 -5.27
C GLY A 122 8.24 -12.56 -6.25
N ILE A 123 7.81 -11.33 -5.96
CA ILE A 123 6.76 -10.63 -6.71
C ILE A 123 7.31 -9.34 -7.32
N ALA A 124 7.04 -9.14 -8.62
CA ALA A 124 7.22 -7.87 -9.30
C ALA A 124 5.91 -7.08 -9.28
N ASN A 125 5.96 -5.83 -8.84
CA ASN A 125 4.82 -4.92 -8.92
C ASN A 125 5.11 -3.90 -10.03
N VAL A 126 4.33 -3.93 -11.10
CA VAL A 126 4.48 -2.98 -12.23
C VAL A 126 3.65 -1.73 -11.99
N ASP A 127 2.51 -1.87 -11.31
CA ASP A 127 1.63 -0.78 -10.94
C ASP A 127 0.97 -1.09 -9.59
N ALA A 128 0.06 -0.23 -9.14
CA ALA A 128 -0.60 -0.36 -7.87
C ALA A 128 -1.45 -1.64 -7.74
N ASN A 129 -1.98 -2.13 -8.85
CA ASN A 129 -2.88 -3.27 -8.92
C ASN A 129 -2.32 -4.48 -9.68
N LYS A 130 -1.13 -4.36 -10.28
CA LYS A 130 -0.56 -5.38 -11.18
C LYS A 130 0.63 -6.07 -10.54
N ILE A 131 0.45 -7.35 -10.28
CA ILE A 131 1.38 -8.22 -9.56
C ILE A 131 1.82 -9.31 -10.54
N PHE A 132 3.12 -9.54 -10.67
CA PHE A 132 3.69 -10.60 -11.50
C PHE A 132 4.60 -11.50 -10.66
N PHE A 133 4.55 -12.80 -10.90
CA PHE A 133 5.36 -13.76 -10.16
C PHE A 133 6.73 -13.90 -10.83
N LYS A 134 7.82 -13.62 -10.11
CA LYS A 134 9.19 -13.78 -10.62
C LYS A 134 9.67 -15.24 -10.57
N GLY A 135 9.09 -16.04 -9.66
CA GLY A 135 9.38 -17.45 -9.43
C GLY A 135 8.39 -18.07 -8.44
N GLY A 136 8.49 -19.38 -8.22
CA GLY A 136 7.57 -20.15 -7.38
C GLY A 136 6.59 -21.02 -8.18
N PRO A 137 5.78 -21.85 -7.50
CA PRO A 137 4.90 -22.84 -8.15
C PRO A 137 3.85 -22.20 -9.05
N ASP A 138 3.42 -20.98 -8.75
CA ASP A 138 2.39 -20.24 -9.51
C ASP A 138 2.98 -19.38 -10.66
N ALA A 139 4.31 -19.36 -10.80
CA ALA A 139 5.00 -18.52 -11.79
C ALA A 139 5.11 -19.23 -13.14
N GLY A 140 4.06 -19.12 -13.96
CA GLY A 140 4.14 -19.53 -15.37
C GLY A 140 5.09 -18.61 -16.16
N LYS A 141 6.08 -19.21 -16.82
CA LYS A 141 7.04 -18.51 -17.71
C LYS A 141 6.89 -19.03 -19.14
N MET A 142 6.90 -18.11 -20.10
CA MET A 142 6.86 -18.43 -21.53
C MET A 142 7.97 -17.66 -22.24
N ASP A 143 8.82 -18.37 -22.99
CA ASP A 143 9.82 -17.71 -23.83
C ASP A 143 9.12 -17.05 -25.03
N LEU A 144 9.37 -15.76 -25.22
CA LEU A 144 8.82 -14.96 -26.32
C LEU A 144 9.86 -14.63 -27.39
N THR A 145 11.03 -15.27 -27.35
CA THR A 145 12.24 -15.02 -28.17
C THR A 145 12.95 -13.71 -27.84
N GLY A 146 14.24 -13.61 -28.16
CA GLY A 146 15.02 -12.37 -28.01
C GLY A 146 15.25 -11.92 -26.57
N GLU A 147 15.50 -12.86 -25.65
CA GLU A 147 15.71 -12.60 -24.20
C GLU A 147 14.48 -12.05 -23.46
N VAL A 148 13.31 -12.05 -24.10
CA VAL A 148 12.05 -11.64 -23.49
C VAL A 148 11.29 -12.86 -22.97
N GLN A 149 10.86 -12.79 -21.70
CA GLN A 149 10.02 -13.80 -21.08
C GLN A 149 8.65 -13.22 -20.73
N GLY A 150 7.60 -13.90 -21.15
CA GLY A 150 6.26 -13.72 -20.61
C GLY A 150 6.18 -14.34 -19.22
N VAL A 151 5.56 -13.63 -18.28
CA VAL A 151 5.36 -14.08 -16.91
C VAL A 151 3.90 -13.94 -16.50
N THR A 152 3.42 -14.87 -15.68
CA THR A 152 2.05 -14.86 -15.17
C THR A 152 1.89 -13.83 -14.05
N GLY A 153 0.71 -13.22 -13.96
CA GLY A 153 0.40 -12.22 -12.96
C GLY A 153 -1.10 -12.10 -12.65
N ILE A 154 -1.41 -11.29 -11.65
CA ILE A 154 -2.75 -11.02 -11.15
C ILE A 154 -3.00 -9.51 -11.17
N LEU A 155 -4.20 -9.12 -11.61
CA LEU A 155 -4.74 -7.78 -11.45
C LEU A 155 -5.71 -7.76 -10.27
N HIS A 156 -5.43 -6.96 -9.24
CA HIS A 156 -6.33 -6.76 -8.11
C HIS A 156 -6.91 -5.35 -8.13
N GLN A 157 -8.22 -5.22 -8.34
CA GLN A 157 -8.87 -3.92 -8.33
C GLN A 157 -10.28 -4.05 -7.77
N CYS A 158 -10.58 -3.28 -6.74
CA CYS A 158 -11.97 -3.06 -6.35
C CYS A 158 -12.64 -2.14 -7.39
N PRO A 159 -13.67 -2.61 -8.12
CA PRO A 159 -14.30 -1.83 -9.18
C PRO A 159 -15.06 -0.64 -8.61
N CYS A 160 -14.86 0.56 -9.17
CA CYS A 160 -15.73 1.70 -8.90
C CYS A 160 -17.03 1.48 -9.68
N SER A 161 -18.17 1.30 -8.99
CA SER A 161 -19.47 1.31 -9.68
C SER A 161 -19.77 2.73 -10.19
N HIS A 162 -19.53 2.98 -11.48
CA HIS A 162 -20.20 4.04 -12.21
C HIS A 162 -21.58 3.48 -12.60
N ALA A 163 -22.59 3.75 -11.78
CA ALA A 163 -23.96 3.57 -12.23
C ALA A 163 -24.21 4.60 -13.34
N ALA A 164 -24.25 4.13 -14.59
CA ALA A 164 -24.66 4.92 -15.73
C ALA A 164 -26.12 5.37 -15.52
N HIS A 165 -26.33 6.60 -15.07
CA HIS A 165 -27.59 7.30 -15.24
C HIS A 165 -27.50 8.12 -16.52
N SER A 166 -27.82 7.47 -17.64
CA SER A 166 -28.26 8.17 -18.85
C SER A 166 -29.74 8.53 -18.65
N PRO A 167 -30.13 9.80 -18.58
CA PRO A 167 -31.54 10.16 -18.67
C PRO A 167 -31.98 9.91 -20.11
N ARG A 168 -32.79 8.86 -20.34
CA ARG A 168 -33.57 8.77 -21.57
C ARG A 168 -34.63 9.87 -21.50
N ARG A 169 -34.48 10.86 -22.38
CA ARG A 169 -35.59 11.73 -22.82
C ARG A 169 -36.52 10.93 -23.72
#